data_AF-A0A954R408-F1
#
_entry.id   AF-A0A954R408-F1
#
_cell.length_a   1.000
_cell.length_b   1.000
_cell.length_c   1.000
_cell.angle_alpha   90.00
_cell.angle_beta   90.00
_cell.angle_gamma   90.00
#
_symmetry.space_group_name_H-M   'P 1'
#
loop_
_entity.id
_entity.type
_entity.pdbx_description
1 polymer ?
#
loop_
_entity_poly.entity_id
_entity_poly.type
_entity_poly.pdbx_seq_one_letter_code
_entity_poly.pdbx_strand_id
1 'polypeptide(L)' 'MKTRRRSLTFAALLTSCLPLYSGCSSGPQADYSKLGLVEVAGTISLDGQPVPKAAIFFYGENGTYSYGITDESGHYVA' A
#
# COMPACT_ATOMS: atom_id res chain seq x y z
N MET A 1 -5.82 55.96 13.23
CA MET A 1 -4.91 54.79 13.38
C MET A 1 -5.35 53.90 14.54
N LYS A 2 -5.86 52.68 14.28
CA LYS A 2 -5.51 51.40 14.97
C LYS A 2 -6.53 50.30 14.64
N THR A 3 -6.52 49.90 13.37
CA THR A 3 -7.04 48.63 12.86
C THR A 3 -6.04 47.53 13.24
N ARG A 4 -6.09 46.92 14.44
CA ARG A 4 -5.12 45.85 14.78
C ARG A 4 -5.40 45.01 16.04
N ARG A 5 -6.63 44.53 16.26
CA ARG A 5 -6.88 43.58 17.38
C ARG A 5 -7.68 42.32 17.06
N ARG A 6 -8.41 42.24 15.94
CA ARG A 6 -9.22 41.05 15.59
C ARG A 6 -8.47 39.97 14.77
N SER A 7 -7.31 40.31 14.21
CA SER A 7 -6.55 39.44 13.31
C SER A 7 -5.59 38.47 14.02
N LEU A 8 -5.33 38.66 15.32
CA LEU A 8 -4.32 37.86 16.04
C LEU A 8 -4.87 36.53 16.56
N THR A 9 -6.17 36.43 16.83
CA THR A 9 -6.79 35.21 17.39
C THR A 9 -7.13 34.17 16.32
N PHE A 10 -7.50 34.59 15.11
CA PHE A 10 -7.79 33.69 13.99
C PHE A 10 -6.54 33.00 13.43
N ALA A 11 -5.40 33.70 13.44
CA ALA A 11 -4.12 33.14 12.97
C ALA A 11 -3.60 32.03 13.91
N ALA A 12 -3.83 32.15 15.22
CA ALA A 12 -3.37 31.17 16.19
C ALA A 12 -4.10 29.82 16.05
N LEU A 13 -5.39 29.82 15.68
CA LEU A 13 -6.18 28.60 15.52
C LEU A 13 -5.78 27.80 14.26
N LEU A 14 -5.48 28.50 13.15
CA LEU A 14 -5.04 27.85 11.90
C LEU A 14 -3.66 27.19 12.02
N THR A 15 -2.78 27.72 12.88
CA THR A 15 -1.41 27.20 13.04
C THR A 15 -1.37 25.88 13.82
N SER A 16 -2.41 25.58 14.61
CA SER A 16 -2.48 24.38 15.46
C SER A 16 -2.86 23.10 14.71
N CYS A 17 -3.36 23.17 13.48
CA CYS A 17 -3.74 22.00 12.68
C CYS A 17 -2.65 21.54 11.69
N LEU A 18 -1.57 22.30 11.52
CA LEU A 18 -0.47 21.94 10.61
C LEU A 18 0.31 20.65 11.00
N PRO A 19 0.47 20.24 12.28
CA PRO A 19 1.25 19.03 12.57
C PRO A 19 0.48 17.72 12.30
N LEU A 20 -0.78 17.76 11.85
CA LEU A 20 -1.55 16.55 11.54
C LEU A 20 -1.21 15.95 10.16
N TYR A 21 -0.43 16.66 9.31
CA TYR A 21 -0.04 16.18 7.98
C TYR A 21 1.30 15.43 7.95
N SER A 22 2.07 15.39 9.03
CA SER A 22 3.36 14.67 9.08
C SER A 22 3.24 13.15 9.30
N GLY A 23 2.04 12.58 9.17
CA GLY A 23 1.77 11.14 9.32
C GLY A 23 1.94 10.30 8.06
N CYS A 24 2.19 10.89 6.89
CA CYS A 24 2.44 10.14 5.65
C CYS A 24 3.93 9.77 5.54
N SER A 25 4.48 9.15 6.58
CA SER A 25 5.76 8.45 6.48
C SER A 25 5.39 7.00 6.19
N SER A 26 5.66 6.53 4.97
CA SER A 26 5.71 5.10 4.68
C SER A 26 6.58 4.47 5.77
N GLY A 27 5.96 3.72 6.68
CA GLY A 27 6.67 3.08 7.78
C GLY A 27 7.83 2.24 7.25
N PRO A 28 8.80 1.84 8.10
CA PRO A 28 9.93 1.04 7.67
C PRO A 28 9.44 -0.16 6.85
N GLN A 29 9.62 -0.09 5.53
CA GLN A 29 9.25 -1.15 4.63
C GLN A 29 10.29 -2.24 4.83
N ALA A 30 9.82 -3.43 5.22
CA ALA A 30 10.72 -4.54 5.46
C ALA A 30 11.47 -4.84 4.15
N ASP A 31 12.79 -4.66 4.20
CA ASP A 31 13.67 -4.96 3.09
C ASP A 31 13.91 -6.47 3.03
N TYR A 32 13.08 -7.16 2.25
CA TYR A 32 13.18 -8.59 2.03
C TYR A 32 14.18 -8.98 0.93
N SER A 33 14.86 -8.01 0.29
CA SER A 33 15.82 -8.28 -0.79
C SER A 33 16.99 -9.16 -0.34
N LYS A 34 17.28 -9.17 0.97
CA LYS A 34 18.35 -9.98 1.59
C LYS A 34 17.92 -11.39 1.99
N LEU A 35 16.62 -11.70 1.95
CA LEU A 35 16.10 -13.02 2.35
C LEU A 35 16.18 -14.04 1.22
N GLY A 36 16.66 -13.66 0.02
CA GLY A 36 16.73 -14.56 -1.12
C GLY A 36 15.37 -15.11 -1.55
N LEU A 37 14.29 -14.34 -1.31
CA LEU A 37 12.96 -14.70 -1.77
C LEU A 37 12.96 -14.68 -3.30
N VAL A 38 12.36 -15.71 -3.88
CA VAL A 38 12.16 -15.79 -5.32
C VAL A 38 10.75 -15.31 -5.60
N GLU A 39 10.65 -14.29 -6.46
CA GLU A 39 9.37 -13.79 -6.94
C GLU A 39 8.75 -14.81 -7.92
N VAL A 40 7.47 -15.11 -7.73
CA VAL A 40 6.70 -15.98 -8.64
C VAL A 40 5.61 -15.16 -9.29
N ALA A 41 5.64 -15.08 -10.62
CA ALA A 41 4.65 -14.35 -11.40
C ALA A 41 4.02 -15.23 -12.48
N GLY A 42 2.79 -14.90 -12.87
CA GLY A 42 2.08 -15.60 -13.93
C GLY A 42 0.75 -14.96 -14.30
N THR A 43 0.08 -15.57 -15.29
CA THR A 43 -1.23 -15.13 -15.77
C THR A 43 -2.23 -16.28 -15.70
N ILE A 44 -3.41 -16.03 -15.13
CA ILE A 44 -4.51 -16.98 -15.01
C ILE A 44 -5.60 -16.62 -16.02
N SER A 45 -6.00 -17.61 -16.81
CA SER A 45 -7.08 -17.49 -17.79
C SER A 45 -8.02 -18.69 -17.74
N LEU A 46 -9.30 -18.47 -18.04
CA LEU A 46 -10.30 -19.50 -18.28
C LEU A 46 -10.83 -19.33 -19.71
N ASP A 47 -10.70 -20.37 -20.54
CA ASP A 47 -11.09 -20.34 -21.96
C ASP A 47 -10.47 -19.17 -22.75
N GLY A 48 -9.23 -18.81 -22.42
CA GLY A 48 -8.50 -17.70 -23.03
C GLY A 48 -8.91 -16.31 -22.54
N GLN A 49 -9.87 -16.20 -21.62
CA GLN A 49 -10.24 -14.94 -20.97
C GLN A 49 -9.52 -14.78 -19.63
N PRO A 50 -9.00 -13.59 -19.30
CA PRO A 50 -8.35 -13.36 -18.01
C PRO A 50 -9.34 -13.53 -16.86
N VAL A 51 -8.85 -14.09 -15.74
CA VAL A 51 -9.66 -14.25 -14.53
C VAL A 51 -9.22 -13.22 -13.49
N PRO A 52 -9.96 -12.12 -13.28
CA PRO A 52 -9.62 -11.13 -12.28
C PRO A 52 -9.95 -11.61 -10.86
N LYS A 53 -9.18 -11.14 -9.88
CA LYS A 53 -9.42 -11.34 -8.44
C LYS A 53 -9.44 -12.81 -8.00
N ALA A 54 -8.80 -13.69 -8.76
CA ALA A 54 -8.57 -15.08 -8.36
C ALA A 54 -7.47 -15.13 -7.30
N ALA A 55 -7.65 -15.96 -6.27
CA ALA A 55 -6.63 -16.23 -5.26
C ALA A 55 -5.83 -17.48 -5.63
N ILE A 56 -4.51 -17.35 -5.67
CA ILE A 56 -3.57 -18.42 -5.99
C ILE A 56 -2.77 -18.72 -4.74
N PHE A 57 -2.78 -19.97 -4.29
CA PHE A 57 -2.03 -20.41 -3.11
C PHE A 57 -0.88 -21.32 -3.51
N PHE A 58 0.30 -21.03 -2.99
CA PHE A 58 1.49 -21.88 -3.10
C PHE A 58 1.75 -22.52 -1.75
N TYR A 59 1.78 -23.84 -1.69
CA TYR A 59 2.04 -24.59 -0.46
C TYR A 59 3.42 -25.24 -0.51
N GLY A 60 4.24 -24.97 0.50
CA GLY A 60 5.48 -25.68 0.74
C GLY A 60 5.25 -26.96 1.55
N GLU A 61 6.11 -27.96 1.35
CA GLU A 61 6.04 -29.25 2.07
C GLU A 61 6.17 -29.09 3.60
N ASN A 62 6.80 -28.01 4.06
CA ASN A 62 6.99 -27.67 5.46
C ASN A 62 5.78 -26.95 6.11
N GLY A 63 4.64 -26.87 5.41
CA GLY A 63 3.44 -26.20 5.90
C GLY A 63 3.47 -24.67 5.79
N THR A 64 4.50 -24.10 5.13
CA THR A 64 4.49 -22.69 4.75
C THR A 64 3.59 -22.48 3.53
N TYR A 65 3.09 -21.26 3.38
CA TYR A 65 2.37 -20.88 2.16
C TYR A 65 2.65 -19.43 1.79
N SER A 66 2.51 -19.13 0.51
CA SER A 66 2.36 -17.78 -0.04
C SER A 66 1.11 -17.72 -0.91
N TYR A 67 0.65 -16.52 -1.23
CA TYR A 67 -0.49 -16.37 -2.12
C TYR A 67 -0.40 -15.08 -2.93
N GLY A 68 -0.99 -15.10 -4.12
CA GLY A 68 -1.14 -13.95 -5.01
C GLY A 68 -2.61 -13.76 -5.38
N ILE A 69 -2.97 -12.54 -5.77
CA ILE A 69 -4.29 -12.20 -6.30
C ILE A 69 -4.11 -11.64 -7.69
N THR A 70 -4.89 -12.12 -8.65
CA THR A 70 -4.82 -11.62 -10.02
C THR A 70 -5.43 -10.23 -10.17
N ASP A 71 -4.79 -9.40 -10.99
CA ASP A 71 -5.34 -8.14 -11.45
C ASP A 71 -6.37 -8.32 -12.58
N GLU A 72 -6.86 -7.21 -13.15
CA GLU A 72 -7.86 -7.22 -14.24
C GLU A 72 -7.37 -7.89 -15.54
N SER A 73 -6.05 -8.05 -15.71
CA SER A 73 -5.45 -8.79 -16.82
C SER A 73 -5.23 -10.28 -16.52
N GLY A 74 -5.61 -10.74 -15.32
CA GLY A 74 -5.34 -12.09 -14.85
C GLY A 74 -3.90 -12.29 -14.36
N HIS A 75 -3.08 -11.24 -14.27
CA HIS A 75 -1.68 -11.33 -13.86
C HIS A 75 -1.53 -11.28 -12.33
N TYR A 76 -0.62 -12.07 -11.77
CA TYR A 76 -0.25 -12.03 -10.35
C TYR A 76 1.27 -12.00 -10.16
N VAL A 77 1.68 -11.47 -9.00
CA VAL A 77 3.05 -11.56 -8.46
C VAL A 77 2.92 -11.98 -7.00
N ALA A 78 3.68 -13.00 -6.58
CA ALA A 78 3.64 -13.61 -5.25
C ALA A 78 5.05 -13.86 -4.70
#